data_AF-A0AAW2TKF7-F1
#
_entry.id   AF-A0AAW2TKF7-F1
#
_cell.length_a   1.000
_cell.length_b   1.000
_cell.length_c   1.000
_cell.angle_alpha   90.00
_cell.angle_beta   90.00
_cell.angle_gamma   90.00
#
_symmetry.space_group_name_H-M   'P 1'
#
loop_
_entity.id
_entity.type
_entity.pdbx_description
1 polymer ?
#
loop_
_entity_poly.entity_id
_entity_poly.type
_entity_poly.pdbx_seq_one_letter_code
_entity_poly.pdbx_strand_id
1 'polypeptide(L)'
;MTDKTMNMILQLMKDVLPKDNLVPSSFYWARKLLSGIGLGYKKIDACRYDCALFWKENEHDNFCPVCNEPQWKYNDGKEKRIPIKSMWYFPLKPRLHRLFMSSKTASDMRWHAEKRIDVEGSLSHPADSIAWKDFDKQYPDFARDPRNIRLDLATDGFNPFGNMSTSYSMWPIILIPYNMPLYKCMKDEFFMMPLLIPGPLAPGKDIDVYLRPLIDELKELWNGVETNLLGWTTKGYSACPCCLYETDSKRIRSKICYMGHRRYLDNDHPFRKSKLFDGKPETRSKPREWTGEEVLLHLNNLEHKFDKLGKNPSKRKRKRDIEEGNWVKKCILFELLELSYN
;
A
#
# COMPACT_ATOMS: atom_id res chain seq x y z
N MET A 1 16.30 -22.85 1.25
CA MET A 1 16.78 -23.49 2.49
C MET A 1 15.62 -24.30 3.08
N THR A 2 15.84 -25.56 3.46
CA THR A 2 14.74 -26.44 3.93
C THR A 2 14.57 -26.37 5.44
N ASP A 3 13.38 -26.72 5.96
CA ASP A 3 13.14 -26.82 7.41
C ASP A 3 14.15 -27.75 8.10
N LYS A 4 14.56 -28.83 7.41
CA LYS A 4 15.60 -29.75 7.90
C LYS A 4 16.95 -29.05 8.05
N THR A 5 17.35 -28.26 7.04
CA THR A 5 18.58 -27.46 7.09
C THR A 5 18.53 -26.45 8.26
N MET A 6 17.39 -25.77 8.46
CA MET A 6 17.23 -24.84 9.57
C MET A 6 17.29 -25.52 10.94
N ASN A 7 16.69 -26.70 11.08
CA ASN A 7 16.80 -27.50 12.30
C ASN A 7 18.26 -27.85 12.62
N MET A 8 19.03 -28.27 11.61
CA MET A 8 20.45 -28.59 11.79
C MET A 8 21.27 -27.37 12.23
N ILE A 9 21.02 -26.19 11.64
CA ILE A 9 21.68 -24.94 12.03
C ILE A 9 21.33 -24.57 13.47
N LEU A 10 20.04 -24.63 13.83
CA LEU A 10 19.58 -24.31 15.19
C LEU A 10 20.17 -25.26 16.23
N GLN A 11 20.27 -26.55 15.89
CA GLN A 11 20.91 -27.53 16.76
C GLN A 11 22.41 -27.21 16.95
N LEU A 12 23.12 -26.92 15.86
CA LEU A 12 24.53 -26.52 15.92
C LEU A 12 24.72 -25.28 16.80
N MET A 13 23.90 -24.25 16.63
CA MET A 13 23.95 -23.04 17.47
C MET A 13 23.71 -23.37 18.95
N LYS A 14 22.77 -24.26 19.23
CA LYS A 14 22.44 -24.70 20.59
C LYS A 14 23.58 -25.46 21.25
N ASP A 15 24.32 -26.26 20.49
CA ASP A 15 25.44 -27.07 20.96
C ASP A 15 26.72 -26.24 21.17
N VAL A 16 26.93 -25.18 20.38
CA VAL A 16 28.12 -24.29 20.46
C VAL A 16 27.99 -23.24 21.57
N LEU A 17 26.77 -22.80 21.87
CA LEU A 17 26.51 -21.78 22.90
C LEU A 17 26.50 -22.40 24.32
N PRO A 18 26.68 -21.60 25.38
CA PRO A 18 26.64 -22.09 26.77
C PRO A 18 25.37 -22.89 27.07
N LYS A 19 25.46 -23.89 27.98
CA LYS A 19 24.38 -24.87 28.24
C LYS A 19 23.01 -24.26 28.56
N ASP A 20 22.98 -23.06 29.11
CA ASP A 20 21.76 -22.37 29.55
C ASP A 20 21.16 -21.44 28.48
N ASN A 21 21.55 -21.62 27.21
CA ASN A 21 21.09 -20.78 26.12
C ASN A 21 19.59 -20.99 25.79
N LEU A 22 18.95 -19.90 25.34
CA LEU A 22 17.53 -19.87 24.97
C LEU A 22 17.31 -20.16 23.46
N VAL A 23 18.29 -20.73 22.76
CA VAL A 23 18.14 -21.01 21.33
C VAL A 23 17.05 -22.09 21.13
N PRO A 24 16.09 -21.85 20.21
CA PRO A 24 15.05 -22.82 19.91
C PRO A 24 15.65 -24.14 19.41
N SER A 25 15.14 -25.27 19.90
CA SER A 25 15.60 -26.60 19.48
C SER A 25 15.15 -27.01 18.08
N SER A 26 14.24 -26.26 17.45
CA SER A 26 13.79 -26.51 16.10
C SER A 26 13.23 -25.26 15.44
N PHE A 27 13.13 -25.30 14.12
CA PHE A 27 12.53 -24.25 13.31
C PHE A 27 11.05 -24.03 13.67
N TYR A 28 10.33 -25.09 14.04
CA TYR A 28 8.97 -24.98 14.56
C TYR A 28 8.92 -24.15 15.84
N TRP A 29 9.78 -24.45 16.82
CA TRP A 29 9.85 -23.69 18.07
C TRP A 29 10.31 -22.25 17.85
N ALA A 30 11.27 -22.02 16.96
CA ALA A 30 11.69 -20.68 16.57
C ALA A 30 10.52 -19.88 15.99
N ARG A 31 9.76 -20.46 15.07
CA ARG A 31 8.55 -19.83 14.51
C ARG A 31 7.47 -19.56 15.56
N LYS A 32 7.27 -20.49 16.50
CA LYS A 32 6.30 -20.33 17.59
C LYS A 32 6.71 -19.18 18.52
N LEU A 33 8.00 -19.07 18.85
CA LEU A 33 8.56 -17.96 19.64
C LEU A 33 8.38 -16.63 18.91
N LEU A 34 8.75 -16.56 17.62
CA LEU A 34 8.56 -15.37 16.77
C LEU A 34 7.09 -14.97 16.70
N SER A 35 6.18 -15.93 16.62
CA SER A 35 4.74 -15.69 16.67
C SER A 35 4.31 -15.11 18.03
N GLY A 36 4.84 -15.65 19.13
CA GLY A 36 4.56 -15.18 20.49
C GLY A 36 4.98 -13.74 20.75
N ILE A 37 6.07 -13.27 20.12
CA ILE A 37 6.48 -11.86 20.17
C ILE A 37 5.82 -11.00 19.08
N GLY A 38 4.82 -11.51 18.36
CA GLY A 38 4.08 -10.75 17.35
C GLY A 38 4.77 -10.58 16.00
N LEU A 39 5.83 -11.34 15.69
CA LEU A 39 6.39 -11.49 14.32
C LEU A 39 5.70 -12.60 13.52
N GLY A 40 4.60 -13.14 14.05
CA GLY A 40 3.78 -14.11 13.35
C GLY A 40 3.14 -13.54 12.08
N TYR A 41 2.55 -14.46 11.32
CA TYR A 41 1.71 -14.16 10.16
C TYR A 41 0.44 -15.00 10.22
N LYS A 42 -0.62 -14.49 9.59
CA LYS A 42 -1.84 -15.21 9.28
C LYS A 42 -1.82 -15.54 7.79
N LYS A 43 -2.05 -16.79 7.45
CA LYS A 43 -2.25 -17.20 6.06
C LYS A 43 -3.74 -17.07 5.78
N ILE A 44 -4.09 -16.29 4.76
CA ILE A 44 -5.49 -16.05 4.37
C ILE A 44 -5.67 -16.60 2.96
N ASP A 45 -6.73 -17.37 2.76
CA ASP A 45 -7.03 -17.93 1.44
C ASP A 45 -7.77 -16.92 0.57
N ALA A 46 -7.56 -17.03 -0.74
CA ALA A 46 -8.13 -16.12 -1.72
C ALA A 46 -8.78 -16.90 -2.85
N CYS A 47 -9.81 -16.31 -3.45
CA CYS A 47 -10.41 -16.83 -4.67
C CYS A 47 -9.35 -16.92 -5.79
N ARG A 48 -9.40 -17.97 -6.60
CA ARG A 48 -8.55 -18.16 -7.80
C ARG A 48 -8.50 -16.92 -8.68
N TYR A 49 -9.64 -16.22 -8.79
CA TYR A 49 -9.82 -15.05 -9.63
C TYR A 49 -9.74 -13.73 -8.86
N ASP A 50 -9.19 -13.68 -7.64
CA ASP A 50 -9.03 -12.42 -6.89
C ASP A 50 -10.36 -11.70 -6.60
N CYS A 51 -11.48 -12.43 -6.53
CA CYS A 51 -12.79 -11.83 -6.29
C CYS A 51 -13.05 -11.50 -4.81
N ALA A 52 -12.53 -12.33 -3.90
CA ALA A 52 -12.73 -12.24 -2.46
C ALA A 52 -11.62 -12.99 -1.70
N LEU A 53 -11.44 -12.63 -0.43
CA LEU A 53 -10.68 -13.41 0.55
C LEU A 53 -11.65 -14.30 1.34
N PHE A 54 -11.19 -15.49 1.72
CA PHE A 54 -11.86 -16.34 2.69
C PHE A 54 -11.42 -15.88 4.09
N TRP A 55 -12.02 -14.77 4.54
CA TRP A 55 -11.62 -14.02 5.73
C TRP A 55 -12.84 -13.33 6.36
N LYS A 56 -12.87 -13.25 7.71
CA LYS A 56 -14.01 -12.74 8.49
C LYS A 56 -15.32 -13.41 8.07
N GLU A 57 -16.23 -12.65 7.48
CA GLU A 57 -17.56 -13.09 7.02
C GLU A 57 -17.49 -14.35 6.15
N ASN A 58 -16.38 -14.53 5.40
CA ASN A 58 -16.19 -15.61 4.44
C ASN A 58 -15.17 -16.67 4.91
N GLU A 59 -14.78 -16.68 6.18
CA GLU A 59 -13.75 -17.61 6.70
C GLU A 59 -14.16 -19.09 6.60
N HIS A 60 -15.47 -19.36 6.73
CA HIS A 60 -16.02 -20.71 6.71
C HIS A 60 -16.62 -21.12 5.36
N ASP A 61 -16.54 -20.25 4.36
CA ASP A 61 -17.08 -20.53 3.04
C ASP A 61 -16.19 -21.50 2.26
N ASN A 62 -16.79 -22.52 1.66
CA ASN A 62 -16.06 -23.43 0.77
C ASN A 62 -15.98 -22.93 -0.68
N PHE A 63 -16.81 -21.95 -1.03
CA PHE A 63 -16.95 -21.40 -2.38
C PHE A 63 -16.91 -19.87 -2.32
N CYS A 64 -16.32 -19.25 -3.34
CA CYS A 64 -16.23 -17.80 -3.41
C CYS A 64 -17.63 -17.17 -3.51
N PRO A 65 -17.98 -16.21 -2.64
CA PRO A 65 -19.31 -15.57 -2.64
C PRO A 65 -19.62 -14.79 -3.92
N VAL A 66 -18.61 -14.44 -4.73
CA VAL A 66 -18.76 -13.62 -5.93
C VAL A 66 -18.85 -14.45 -7.21
N CYS A 67 -18.06 -15.52 -7.32
CA CYS A 67 -17.97 -16.31 -8.55
C CYS A 67 -18.16 -17.81 -8.37
N ASN A 68 -18.49 -18.26 -7.16
CA ASN A 68 -18.77 -19.65 -6.81
C ASN A 68 -17.64 -20.65 -7.09
N GLU A 69 -16.40 -20.16 -7.26
CA GLU A 69 -15.23 -21.01 -7.41
C GLU A 69 -14.85 -21.63 -6.06
N PRO A 70 -14.42 -22.91 -6.02
CA PRO A 70 -14.01 -23.56 -4.79
C PRO A 70 -12.76 -22.89 -4.18
N GLN A 71 -12.65 -22.90 -2.86
CA GLN A 71 -11.45 -22.47 -2.14
C GLN A 71 -10.29 -23.48 -2.32
N TRP A 72 -10.63 -24.77 -2.39
CA TRP A 72 -9.69 -25.88 -2.31
C TRP A 72 -9.55 -26.61 -3.66
N LYS A 73 -8.36 -27.15 -3.90
CA LYS A 73 -8.13 -28.20 -4.90
C LYS A 73 -7.80 -29.51 -4.20
N TYR A 74 -8.21 -30.61 -4.83
CA TYR A 74 -7.87 -31.98 -4.43
C TYR A 74 -6.61 -32.42 -5.17
N ASN A 75 -5.76 -33.20 -4.50
CA ASN A 75 -4.60 -33.80 -5.13
C ASN A 75 -4.96 -35.24 -5.46
N ASP A 76 -4.76 -35.67 -6.71
CA ASP A 76 -5.06 -37.04 -7.12
C ASP A 76 -4.35 -38.04 -6.21
N GLY A 77 -5.13 -38.79 -5.41
CA GLY A 77 -4.63 -39.81 -4.47
C GLY A 77 -4.40 -39.38 -3.01
N LYS A 78 -4.71 -38.14 -2.59
CA LYS A 78 -4.71 -37.75 -1.16
C LYS A 78 -5.93 -36.90 -0.79
N GLU A 79 -6.57 -37.21 0.34
CA GLU A 79 -7.67 -36.43 0.95
C GLU A 79 -7.28 -35.00 1.39
N LYS A 80 -6.02 -34.60 1.20
CA LYS A 80 -5.51 -33.34 1.70
C LYS A 80 -5.99 -32.18 0.83
N ARG A 81 -6.90 -31.38 1.37
CA ARG A 81 -7.36 -30.12 0.77
C ARG A 81 -6.21 -29.11 0.75
N ILE A 82 -5.92 -28.54 -0.42
CA ILE A 82 -4.89 -27.50 -0.59
C ILE A 82 -5.60 -26.23 -1.09
N PRO A 83 -5.38 -25.06 -0.46
CA PRO A 83 -5.95 -23.82 -0.97
C PRO A 83 -5.47 -23.54 -2.39
N ILE A 84 -6.36 -23.08 -3.26
CA ILE A 84 -5.99 -22.74 -4.64
C ILE A 84 -5.07 -21.53 -4.67
N LYS A 85 -5.37 -20.52 -3.84
CA LYS A 85 -4.58 -19.30 -3.70
C LYS A 85 -4.63 -18.83 -2.26
N SER A 86 -3.53 -18.25 -1.79
CA SER A 86 -3.44 -17.67 -0.44
C SER A 86 -2.53 -16.45 -0.47
N MET A 87 -2.66 -15.60 0.54
CA MET A 87 -1.77 -14.50 0.86
C MET A 87 -1.24 -14.65 2.29
N TRP A 88 -0.19 -13.92 2.62
CA TRP A 88 0.29 -13.78 3.99
C TRP A 88 -0.01 -12.39 4.51
N TYR A 89 -0.66 -12.33 5.66
CA TYR A 89 -0.93 -11.11 6.39
C TYR A 89 -0.11 -11.09 7.68
N PHE A 90 0.57 -9.98 7.90
CA PHE A 90 1.51 -9.74 8.98
C PHE A 90 0.94 -8.61 9.84
N PRO A 91 0.31 -8.91 11.00
CA PRO A 91 -0.39 -7.90 11.82
C PRO A 91 0.48 -6.70 12.19
N LEU A 92 0.00 -5.50 11.87
CA LEU A 92 0.70 -4.25 12.04
C LEU A 92 0.80 -3.81 13.51
N LYS A 93 -0.25 -3.97 14.32
CA LYS A 93 -0.30 -3.54 15.74
C LYS A 93 0.92 -3.98 16.56
N PRO A 94 1.29 -5.28 16.63
CA PRO A 94 2.46 -5.70 17.41
C PRO A 94 3.79 -5.21 16.81
N ARG A 95 3.84 -4.91 15.51
CA ARG A 95 5.03 -4.34 14.85
C ARG A 95 5.21 -2.87 15.23
N LEU A 96 4.14 -2.08 15.17
CA LEU A 96 4.15 -0.68 15.60
C LEU A 96 4.45 -0.55 17.10
N HIS A 97 3.83 -1.37 17.95
CA HIS A 97 4.08 -1.36 19.39
C HIS A 97 5.58 -1.53 19.71
N ARG A 98 6.29 -2.39 18.98
CA ARG A 98 7.74 -2.60 19.16
C ARG A 98 8.60 -1.40 18.86
N LEU A 99 8.18 -0.53 17.94
CA LEU A 99 8.91 0.71 17.66
C LEU A 99 8.98 1.61 18.90
N PHE A 100 8.05 1.48 19.84
CA PHE A 100 8.00 2.24 21.08
C PHE A 100 8.56 1.49 22.30
N MET A 101 8.87 0.19 22.19
CA MET A 101 9.43 -0.59 23.31
C MET A 101 10.89 -0.23 23.63
N SER A 102 11.61 0.37 22.67
CA SER A 102 12.98 0.86 22.86
C SER A 102 12.97 2.37 23.01
N SER A 103 13.61 2.90 24.05
CA SER A 103 13.71 4.36 24.26
C SER A 103 14.40 5.08 23.09
N LYS A 104 15.40 4.44 22.47
CA LYS A 104 16.10 4.95 21.28
C LYS A 104 15.15 5.04 20.08
N THR A 105 14.48 3.94 19.76
CA THR A 105 13.55 3.89 18.62
C THR A 105 12.32 4.78 18.86
N ALA A 106 11.82 4.87 20.09
CA ALA A 106 10.74 5.77 20.46
C ALA A 106 11.12 7.24 20.28
N SER A 107 12.37 7.63 20.58
CA SER A 107 12.86 8.99 20.29
C SER A 107 12.98 9.24 18.78
N ASP A 108 13.40 8.23 18.01
CA ASP A 108 13.40 8.33 16.54
C ASP A 108 11.97 8.49 16.00
N MET A 109 10.99 7.80 16.56
CA MET A 109 9.56 7.92 16.20
C MET A 109 8.93 9.27 16.54
N ARG A 110 9.63 10.17 17.24
CA ARG A 110 9.19 11.55 17.50
C ARG A 110 10.09 12.59 16.82
N TRP A 111 11.09 12.13 16.08
CA TRP A 111 12.13 12.99 15.49
C TRP A 111 11.54 14.06 14.58
N HIS A 112 10.54 13.72 13.76
CA HIS A 112 9.89 14.65 12.82
C HIS A 112 9.35 15.93 13.48
N ALA A 113 9.00 15.87 14.76
CA ALA A 113 8.45 16.98 15.54
C ALA A 113 9.47 17.57 16.52
N GLU A 114 10.29 16.73 17.17
CA GLU A 114 11.20 17.17 18.24
C GLU A 114 12.57 17.67 17.76
N LYS A 115 13.05 17.16 16.62
CA LYS A 115 14.46 17.31 16.19
C LYS A 115 14.62 17.73 14.73
N ARG A 116 13.55 17.68 13.93
CA ARG A 116 13.55 18.16 12.55
C ARG A 116 13.74 19.68 12.52
N ILE A 117 14.56 20.15 11.58
CA ILE A 117 14.72 21.57 11.28
C ILE A 117 13.95 21.83 9.98
N ASP A 118 12.88 22.61 10.06
CA ASP A 118 12.13 23.04 8.87
C ASP A 118 12.90 24.18 8.20
N VAL A 119 13.43 23.92 7.01
CA VAL A 119 14.13 24.93 6.20
C VAL A 119 13.20 25.33 5.08
N GLU A 120 12.78 26.60 5.07
CA GLU A 120 11.88 27.13 4.06
C GLU A 120 12.45 26.91 2.64
N GLY A 121 11.60 26.40 1.75
CA GLY A 121 11.99 26.07 0.37
C GLY A 121 12.78 24.76 0.20
N SER A 122 13.02 24.00 1.27
CA SER A 122 13.71 22.70 1.22
C SER A 122 12.78 21.54 1.58
N LEU A 123 12.81 20.49 0.78
CA LEU A 123 12.11 19.23 1.05
C LEU A 123 13.11 18.18 1.51
N SER A 124 13.51 18.30 2.77
CA SER A 124 14.49 17.44 3.45
C SER A 124 13.86 16.22 4.14
N HIS A 125 12.54 16.22 4.33
CA HIS A 125 11.78 15.16 4.97
C HIS A 125 10.31 15.17 4.47
N PRO A 126 9.57 14.04 4.46
CA PRO A 126 8.15 14.01 4.06
C PRO A 126 7.26 15.01 4.83
N ALA A 127 7.61 15.32 6.08
CA ALA A 127 6.95 16.33 6.90
C ALA A 127 7.05 17.77 6.34
N ASP A 128 8.01 18.03 5.44
CA ASP A 128 8.16 19.33 4.79
C ASP A 128 7.11 19.51 3.67
N SER A 129 6.50 18.40 3.23
CA SER A 129 5.53 18.38 2.11
C SER A 129 4.23 19.10 2.45
N ILE A 130 3.60 19.65 1.42
CA ILE A 130 2.29 20.29 1.50
C ILE A 130 1.24 19.30 2.02
N ALA A 131 1.28 18.05 1.55
CA ALA A 131 0.34 17.01 1.97
C ALA A 131 0.37 16.76 3.48
N TRP A 132 1.57 16.69 4.08
CA TRP A 132 1.71 16.54 5.53
C TRP A 132 1.24 17.79 6.28
N LYS A 133 1.63 18.98 5.81
CA LYS A 133 1.25 20.25 6.44
C LYS A 133 -0.25 20.48 6.39
N ASP A 134 -0.91 20.12 5.30
CA ASP A 134 -2.36 20.23 5.15
C ASP A 134 -3.10 19.20 6.00
N PHE A 135 -2.56 17.97 6.09
CA PHE A 135 -3.05 16.97 7.04
C PHE A 135 -2.98 17.47 8.48
N ASP A 136 -1.87 18.08 8.89
CA ASP A 136 -1.71 18.60 10.26
C ASP A 136 -2.67 19.76 10.57
N LYS A 137 -3.02 20.57 9.57
CA LYS A 137 -4.05 21.62 9.70
C LYS A 137 -5.44 21.01 9.84
N GLN A 138 -5.74 19.93 9.13
CA GLN A 138 -7.04 19.27 9.17
C GLN A 138 -7.23 18.51 10.48
N TYR A 139 -6.16 17.90 11.02
CA TYR A 139 -6.21 17.06 12.21
C TYR A 139 -5.22 17.54 13.29
N PRO A 140 -5.47 18.71 13.91
CA PRO A 140 -4.55 19.30 14.87
C PRO A 140 -4.36 18.45 16.13
N ASP A 141 -5.40 17.72 16.58
CA ASP A 141 -5.29 16.81 17.72
C ASP A 141 -4.36 15.63 17.43
N PHE A 142 -4.41 15.10 16.20
CA PHE A 142 -3.48 14.07 15.75
C PHE A 142 -2.06 14.63 15.65
N ALA A 143 -1.89 15.80 15.04
CA ALA A 143 -0.59 16.41 14.83
C ALA A 143 0.09 16.82 16.15
N ARG A 144 -0.70 17.16 17.18
CA ARG A 144 -0.20 17.58 18.50
C ARG A 144 0.59 16.47 19.20
N ASP A 145 0.23 15.20 19.04
CA ASP A 145 0.97 14.10 19.65
C ASP A 145 2.03 13.54 18.67
N PRO A 146 3.32 13.81 18.89
CA PRO A 146 4.39 13.33 18.00
C PRO A 146 4.55 11.80 17.99
N ARG A 147 3.85 11.08 18.89
CA ARG A 147 3.82 9.60 18.90
C ARG A 147 2.84 9.04 17.87
N ASN A 148 1.93 9.86 17.34
CA ASN A 148 1.03 9.45 16.29
C ASN A 148 1.81 9.15 15.00
N ILE A 149 1.55 7.98 14.43
CA ILE A 149 2.40 7.38 13.39
C ILE A 149 1.86 7.76 12.01
N ARG A 150 2.75 8.26 11.16
CA ARG A 150 2.48 8.48 9.74
C ARG A 150 3.21 7.42 8.94
N LEU A 151 2.45 6.70 8.14
CA LEU A 151 2.92 5.56 7.37
C LEU A 151 2.89 5.90 5.89
N ASP A 152 4.02 5.64 5.22
CA ASP A 152 4.01 5.48 3.78
C ASP A 152 3.50 4.09 3.41
N LEU A 153 2.85 3.97 2.26
CA LEU A 153 2.45 2.69 1.70
C LEU A 153 3.03 2.56 0.29
N ALA A 154 3.89 1.56 0.12
CA ALA A 154 4.51 1.23 -1.15
C ALA A 154 4.20 -0.21 -1.55
N THR A 155 4.03 -0.45 -2.85
CA THR A 155 3.90 -1.79 -3.40
C THR A 155 4.42 -1.85 -4.82
N ASP A 156 5.06 -2.96 -5.16
CA ASP A 156 5.41 -3.31 -6.54
C ASP A 156 5.41 -4.82 -6.71
N GLY A 157 5.29 -5.29 -7.95
CA GLY A 157 5.36 -6.70 -8.30
C GLY A 157 6.78 -7.11 -8.66
N PHE A 158 7.30 -8.16 -8.03
CA PHE A 158 8.57 -8.77 -8.44
C PHE A 158 8.44 -10.26 -8.71
N ASN A 159 9.40 -10.81 -9.45
CA ASN A 159 9.44 -12.22 -9.76
C ASN A 159 10.57 -12.91 -8.97
N PRO A 160 10.26 -13.74 -7.96
CA PRO A 160 11.27 -14.37 -7.11
C PRO A 160 12.13 -15.41 -7.84
N PHE A 161 11.72 -15.88 -9.03
CA PHE A 161 12.44 -16.90 -9.80
C PHE A 161 13.29 -16.34 -10.95
N GLY A 162 13.37 -15.01 -11.07
CA GLY A 162 14.20 -14.32 -12.07
C GLY A 162 13.84 -14.66 -13.52
N ASN A 163 14.83 -14.52 -14.43
CA ASN A 163 14.66 -14.77 -15.88
C ASN A 163 14.30 -16.22 -16.26
N MET A 164 14.23 -17.16 -15.31
CA MET A 164 13.94 -18.57 -15.59
C MET A 164 12.45 -18.88 -15.69
N SER A 165 11.55 -17.95 -15.32
CA SER A 165 10.11 -18.11 -15.50
C SER A 165 9.38 -16.79 -15.33
N THR A 166 8.65 -16.31 -16.34
CA THR A 166 7.78 -15.11 -16.23
C THR A 166 6.39 -15.42 -15.63
N SER A 167 6.16 -16.66 -15.17
CA SER A 167 4.83 -17.14 -14.77
C SER A 167 4.45 -16.87 -13.32
N TYR A 168 5.26 -16.10 -12.58
CA TYR A 168 5.02 -15.82 -11.17
C TYR A 168 5.36 -14.38 -10.80
N SER A 169 4.45 -13.77 -10.04
CA SER A 169 4.58 -12.42 -9.51
C SER A 169 4.25 -12.42 -8.02
N MET A 170 5.09 -11.77 -7.24
CA MET A 170 4.93 -11.61 -5.81
C MET A 170 4.85 -10.13 -5.49
N TRP A 171 3.79 -9.74 -4.79
CA TRP A 171 3.46 -8.36 -4.48
C TRP A 171 3.53 -8.15 -2.96
N PRO A 172 4.66 -7.64 -2.44
CA PRO A 172 4.71 -7.12 -1.09
C PRO A 172 3.95 -5.79 -1.03
N ILE A 173 3.20 -5.61 0.04
CA ILE A 173 2.80 -4.28 0.52
C ILE A 173 3.79 -3.93 1.62
N ILE A 174 4.41 -2.77 1.53
CA ILE A 174 5.43 -2.26 2.46
C ILE A 174 4.89 -0.99 3.10
N LEU A 175 5.05 -0.89 4.41
CA LEU A 175 4.76 0.29 5.22
C LEU A 175 6.04 0.83 5.83
N ILE A 176 6.21 2.16 5.75
CA ILE A 176 7.41 2.84 6.25
C ILE A 176 6.99 3.92 7.26
N PRO A 177 7.51 3.92 8.50
CA PRO A 177 7.21 4.95 9.47
C PRO A 177 7.98 6.24 9.14
N TYR A 178 7.30 7.20 8.53
CA TYR A 178 7.88 8.51 8.18
C TYR A 178 8.06 9.45 9.39
N ASN A 179 7.80 9.00 10.61
CA ASN A 179 8.12 9.76 11.81
C ASN A 179 9.64 9.86 12.07
N MET A 180 10.40 8.89 11.56
CA MET A 180 11.83 8.74 11.79
C MET A 180 12.66 9.64 10.85
N PRO A 181 13.93 9.96 11.20
CA PRO A 181 14.83 10.62 10.26
C PRO A 181 14.96 9.84 8.94
N LEU A 182 15.10 10.55 7.81
CA LEU A 182 15.18 9.93 6.48
C LEU A 182 16.21 8.79 6.39
N TYR A 183 17.41 8.99 6.93
CA TYR A 183 18.49 8.00 6.91
C TYR A 183 18.20 6.73 7.74
N LYS A 184 17.15 6.76 8.58
CA LYS A 184 16.63 5.59 9.29
C LYS A 184 15.40 5.02 8.60
N CYS A 185 14.39 5.83 8.28
CA CYS A 185 13.16 5.31 7.70
C CYS A 185 13.39 4.59 6.37
N MET A 186 14.42 4.96 5.61
CA MET A 186 14.81 4.30 4.35
C MET A 186 15.63 3.02 4.52
N LYS A 187 15.93 2.58 5.75
CA LYS A 187 16.58 1.28 5.98
C LYS A 187 15.55 0.16 5.98
N ASP A 188 15.95 -0.97 5.42
CA ASP A 188 15.15 -2.19 5.32
C ASP A 188 14.66 -2.72 6.67
N GLU A 189 15.42 -2.52 7.75
CA GLU A 189 15.01 -2.84 9.13
C GLU A 189 13.70 -2.17 9.58
N PHE A 190 13.35 -1.02 9.01
CA PHE A 190 12.13 -0.27 9.34
C PHE A 190 11.01 -0.45 8.32
N PHE A 191 11.26 -1.21 7.24
CA PHE A 191 10.23 -1.55 6.27
C PHE A 191 9.38 -2.69 6.84
N MET A 192 8.14 -2.37 7.19
CA MET A 192 7.17 -3.37 7.63
C MET A 192 6.44 -3.92 6.42
N MET A 193 6.43 -5.23 6.23
CA MET A 193 5.66 -5.86 5.16
C MET A 193 4.35 -6.42 5.73
N PRO A 194 3.23 -5.65 5.78
CA PRO A 194 1.96 -6.15 6.31
C PRO A 194 1.33 -7.23 5.42
N LEU A 195 1.62 -7.26 4.12
CA LEU A 195 0.98 -8.20 3.20
C LEU A 195 2.00 -8.72 2.19
N LEU A 196 1.91 -10.01 1.88
CA LEU A 196 2.64 -10.65 0.79
C LEU A 196 1.67 -11.46 -0.05
N ILE A 197 1.50 -11.03 -1.30
CA ILE A 197 0.50 -11.58 -2.22
C ILE A 197 1.23 -12.35 -3.32
N PRO A 198 1.29 -13.69 -3.24
CA PRO A 198 1.78 -14.51 -4.33
C PRO A 198 0.72 -14.66 -5.43
N GLY A 199 1.16 -14.80 -6.67
CA GLY A 199 0.26 -15.25 -7.72
C GLY A 199 0.95 -15.48 -9.04
N PRO A 200 0.36 -16.28 -9.94
CA PRO A 200 0.87 -16.40 -11.29
C PRO A 200 0.79 -15.09 -12.08
N LEU A 201 -0.08 -14.18 -11.65
CA LEU A 201 -0.35 -12.90 -12.28
C LEU A 201 -0.42 -11.80 -11.21
N ALA A 202 -0.04 -10.57 -11.61
CA ALA A 202 -0.18 -9.38 -10.79
C ALA A 202 -1.65 -9.17 -10.36
N PRO A 203 -1.93 -8.78 -9.10
CA PRO A 203 -3.28 -8.52 -8.60
C PRO A 203 -3.96 -7.39 -9.40
N GLY A 204 -3.22 -6.38 -9.86
CA GLY A 204 -3.77 -5.30 -10.68
C GLY A 204 -4.83 -4.51 -9.91
N LYS A 205 -6.00 -4.29 -10.51
CA LYS A 205 -7.11 -3.57 -9.83
C LYS A 205 -7.64 -4.32 -8.60
N ASP A 206 -7.48 -5.65 -8.57
CA ASP A 206 -7.99 -6.52 -7.51
C ASP A 206 -7.09 -6.55 -6.27
N ILE A 207 -6.02 -5.76 -6.23
CA ILE A 207 -5.17 -5.58 -5.05
C ILE A 207 -5.98 -5.13 -3.82
N ASP A 208 -7.09 -4.43 -4.04
CA ASP A 208 -7.98 -3.94 -2.98
C ASP A 208 -8.62 -5.09 -2.18
N VAL A 209 -8.86 -6.24 -2.82
CA VAL A 209 -9.34 -7.45 -2.14
C VAL A 209 -8.33 -7.89 -1.07
N TYR A 210 -7.04 -7.79 -1.39
CA TYR A 210 -5.95 -8.19 -0.51
C TYR A 210 -5.60 -7.15 0.56
N LEU A 211 -5.91 -5.87 0.31
CA LEU A 211 -5.67 -4.79 1.27
C LEU A 211 -6.67 -4.80 2.43
N ARG A 212 -7.83 -5.48 2.31
CA ARG A 212 -8.88 -5.53 3.34
C ARG A 212 -8.37 -5.81 4.77
N PRO A 213 -7.55 -6.83 5.04
CA PRO A 213 -7.07 -7.09 6.40
C PRO A 213 -6.21 -5.96 6.96
N LEU A 214 -5.42 -5.31 6.10
CA LEU A 214 -4.62 -4.16 6.49
C LEU A 214 -5.50 -2.94 6.76
N ILE A 215 -6.50 -2.68 5.91
CA ILE A 215 -7.40 -1.55 6.06
C ILE A 215 -8.20 -1.67 7.35
N ASP A 216 -8.77 -2.83 7.66
CA ASP A 216 -9.47 -3.04 8.91
C ASP A 216 -8.57 -2.82 10.13
N GLU A 217 -7.32 -3.29 10.10
CA GLU A 217 -6.40 -3.06 11.20
C GLU A 217 -5.99 -1.59 11.32
N LEU A 218 -5.82 -0.89 10.20
CA LEU A 218 -5.60 0.56 10.18
C LEU A 218 -6.80 1.28 10.76
N LYS A 219 -8.04 0.96 10.37
CA LYS A 219 -9.27 1.52 10.96
C LYS A 219 -9.34 1.30 12.46
N GLU A 220 -8.98 0.11 12.95
CA GLU A 220 -8.93 -0.18 14.38
C GLU A 220 -7.84 0.63 15.12
N LEU A 221 -6.65 0.80 14.50
CA LEU A 221 -5.59 1.68 15.01
C LEU A 221 -6.02 3.16 14.99
N TRP A 222 -6.94 3.47 14.10
CA TRP A 222 -7.40 4.80 13.75
C TRP A 222 -8.61 5.29 14.53
N ASN A 223 -9.25 4.46 15.35
CA ASN A 223 -10.32 4.89 16.26
C ASN A 223 -9.83 5.83 17.40
N GLY A 224 -8.87 6.70 17.06
CA GLY A 224 -8.42 7.96 17.64
C GLY A 224 -8.04 9.09 16.60
N VAL A 225 -8.71 9.18 15.42
CA VAL A 225 -8.90 10.37 14.49
C VAL A 225 -7.97 10.57 13.25
N GLU A 226 -8.61 10.97 12.09
CA GLU A 226 -8.68 10.91 10.53
C GLU A 226 -7.56 11.18 9.44
N THR A 227 -7.60 10.49 8.25
CA THR A 227 -6.63 10.64 7.10
C THR A 227 -7.17 10.57 5.64
N ASN A 228 -6.42 11.17 4.69
CA ASN A 228 -6.74 11.29 3.25
C ASN A 228 -5.76 10.56 2.30
N LEU A 229 -6.25 9.74 1.35
CA LEU A 229 -5.47 9.27 0.18
C LEU A 229 -6.34 9.09 -1.08
N LEU A 230 -5.78 9.39 -2.27
CA LEU A 230 -6.49 9.41 -3.56
C LEU A 230 -6.11 8.22 -4.47
N GLY A 231 -7.12 7.56 -5.05
CA GLY A 231 -6.99 6.38 -5.93
C GLY A 231 -7.01 6.65 -7.43
N TRP A 232 -6.19 7.59 -7.92
CA TRP A 232 -6.15 8.01 -9.32
C TRP A 232 -5.26 7.09 -10.18
N THR A 233 -5.61 6.90 -11.47
CA THR A 233 -4.78 6.09 -12.37
C THR A 233 -3.50 6.83 -12.75
N THR A 234 -2.32 6.22 -12.57
CA THR A 234 -1.02 6.86 -12.85
C THR A 234 -0.53 6.67 -14.29
N LYS A 235 -1.40 6.23 -15.21
CA LYS A 235 -1.06 5.97 -16.61
C LYS A 235 -2.10 6.57 -17.56
N GLY A 236 -1.65 7.08 -18.70
CA GLY A 236 -2.51 7.61 -19.77
C GLY A 236 -2.47 9.13 -19.86
N TYR A 237 -3.37 9.72 -20.67
CA TYR A 237 -3.38 11.15 -20.96
C TYR A 237 -3.86 12.03 -19.79
N SER A 238 -4.41 11.44 -18.73
CA SER A 238 -4.77 12.17 -17.52
C SER A 238 -4.24 11.47 -16.29
N ALA A 239 -2.95 11.12 -16.28
CA ALA A 239 -2.35 10.43 -15.14
C ALA A 239 -2.06 11.32 -13.93
N CYS A 240 -2.14 12.65 -14.07
CA CYS A 240 -1.79 13.55 -12.99
C CYS A 240 -2.95 13.64 -11.97
N PRO A 241 -2.77 13.16 -10.73
CA PRO A 241 -3.81 13.22 -9.70
C PRO A 241 -4.07 14.64 -9.22
N CYS A 242 -3.13 15.57 -9.41
CA CYS A 242 -3.30 16.97 -9.03
C CYS A 242 -4.08 17.75 -10.09
N CYS A 243 -3.79 17.54 -11.37
CA CYS A 243 -4.48 18.22 -12.47
C CYS A 243 -5.83 17.58 -12.80
N LEU A 244 -6.02 16.29 -12.52
CA LEU A 244 -7.21 15.51 -12.85
C LEU A 244 -7.63 15.72 -14.33
N TYR A 245 -8.83 16.28 -14.56
CA TYR A 245 -9.38 16.58 -15.88
C TYR A 245 -8.63 17.69 -16.62
N GLU A 246 -7.89 18.54 -15.91
CA GLU A 246 -7.06 19.60 -16.48
C GLU A 246 -5.63 19.13 -16.81
N THR A 247 -5.35 17.81 -16.74
CA THR A 247 -4.04 17.27 -17.12
C THR A 247 -3.73 17.61 -18.58
N ASP A 248 -2.71 18.42 -18.79
CA ASP A 248 -2.21 18.73 -20.12
C ASP A 248 -1.21 17.64 -20.52
N SER A 249 -1.57 16.80 -21.49
CA SER A 249 -0.67 15.78 -21.99
C SER A 249 -0.75 15.66 -23.50
N LYS A 250 0.39 15.28 -24.09
CA LYS A 250 0.54 15.14 -25.53
C LYS A 250 1.35 13.90 -25.85
N ARG A 251 0.97 13.23 -26.92
CA ARG A 251 1.80 12.16 -27.47
C ARG A 251 2.96 12.75 -28.24
N ILE A 252 4.18 12.45 -27.82
CA ILE A 252 5.41 12.78 -28.54
C ILE A 252 6.03 11.45 -28.97
N ARG A 253 5.99 11.17 -30.28
CA ARG A 253 6.39 9.89 -30.87
C ARG A 253 5.62 8.71 -30.23
N SER A 254 6.30 7.87 -29.48
CA SER A 254 5.76 6.68 -28.80
C SER A 254 5.50 6.88 -27.30
N LYS A 255 5.72 8.10 -26.77
CA LYS A 255 5.56 8.41 -25.35
C LYS A 255 4.44 9.43 -25.11
N ILE A 256 3.78 9.31 -23.97
CA ILE A 256 2.88 10.35 -23.44
C ILE A 256 3.75 11.27 -22.60
N CYS A 257 3.74 12.56 -22.94
CA CYS A 257 4.45 13.60 -22.22
C CYS A 257 3.42 14.48 -21.52
N TYR A 258 3.61 14.73 -20.23
CA TYR A 258 2.78 15.66 -19.45
C TYR A 258 3.35 17.06 -19.62
N MET A 259 2.57 17.91 -20.27
CA MET A 259 2.87 19.31 -20.54
C MET A 259 2.21 20.19 -19.47
N GLY A 260 2.37 21.50 -19.56
CA GLY A 260 1.70 22.41 -18.63
C GLY A 260 2.26 22.45 -17.20
N HIS A 261 3.39 21.79 -16.91
CA HIS A 261 4.10 21.91 -15.62
C HIS A 261 4.44 23.37 -15.26
N ARG A 262 4.59 24.23 -16.28
CA ARG A 262 4.83 25.67 -16.11
C ARG A 262 3.64 26.43 -15.53
N ARG A 263 2.43 25.85 -15.51
CA ARG A 263 1.23 26.44 -14.88
C ARG A 263 1.36 26.53 -13.35
N TYR A 264 2.28 25.78 -12.76
CA TYR A 264 2.56 25.78 -11.31
C TYR A 264 3.60 26.82 -10.88
N LEU A 265 4.24 27.51 -11.82
CA LEU A 265 5.20 28.58 -11.55
C LEU A 265 4.46 29.92 -11.39
N ASP A 266 5.07 30.90 -10.73
CA ASP A 266 4.50 32.25 -10.63
C ASP A 266 4.27 32.91 -12.00
N ASN A 267 3.27 33.78 -12.10
CA ASN A 267 2.81 34.35 -13.38
C ASN A 267 3.92 35.12 -14.13
N ASP A 268 4.87 35.69 -13.42
CA ASP A 268 6.00 36.45 -13.93
C ASP A 268 7.26 35.60 -14.19
N HIS A 269 7.26 34.32 -13.79
CA HIS A 269 8.41 33.42 -13.86
C HIS A 269 8.98 33.30 -15.29
N PRO A 270 10.31 33.43 -15.52
CA PRO A 270 10.91 33.45 -16.85
C PRO A 270 10.55 32.24 -17.73
N PHE A 271 10.46 31.05 -17.13
CA PHE A 271 10.07 29.83 -17.87
C PHE A 271 8.66 29.88 -18.44
N ARG A 272 7.72 30.66 -17.87
CA ARG A 272 6.39 30.85 -18.47
C ARG A 272 6.45 31.66 -19.76
N LYS A 273 7.41 32.59 -19.88
CA LYS A 273 7.61 33.41 -21.09
C LYS A 273 8.43 32.68 -22.17
N SER A 274 9.24 31.70 -21.77
CA SER A 274 10.09 30.92 -22.67
C SER A 274 9.28 30.09 -23.67
N LYS A 275 9.68 30.16 -24.95
CA LYS A 275 9.14 29.32 -26.03
C LYS A 275 9.89 28.01 -26.23
N LEU A 276 10.94 27.74 -25.45
CA LEU A 276 11.80 26.55 -25.60
C LEU A 276 11.09 25.23 -25.27
N PHE A 277 9.97 25.27 -24.56
CA PHE A 277 9.28 24.07 -24.09
C PHE A 277 8.31 23.51 -25.13
N ASP A 278 7.27 24.26 -25.49
CA ASP A 278 6.19 23.85 -26.40
C ASP A 278 5.94 24.87 -27.53
N GLY A 279 6.88 25.81 -27.71
CA GLY A 279 6.77 26.90 -28.69
C GLY A 279 5.87 28.05 -28.25
N LYS A 280 5.22 27.97 -27.09
CA LYS A 280 4.24 28.97 -26.63
C LYS A 280 4.60 29.52 -25.24
N PRO A 281 4.32 30.81 -24.97
CA PRO A 281 4.28 31.28 -23.58
C PRO A 281 3.10 30.63 -22.85
N GLU A 282 3.27 30.35 -21.55
CA GLU A 282 2.24 29.78 -20.68
C GLU A 282 1.58 30.86 -19.83
N THR A 283 0.35 31.23 -20.17
CA THR A 283 -0.43 32.26 -19.47
C THR A 283 -1.58 31.70 -18.63
N ARG A 284 -1.88 30.40 -18.73
CA ARG A 284 -3.01 29.77 -18.02
C ARG A 284 -2.68 29.60 -16.55
N SER A 285 -3.66 29.82 -15.67
CA SER A 285 -3.52 29.59 -14.22
C SER A 285 -3.21 28.13 -13.87
N LYS A 286 -2.70 27.90 -12.66
CA LYS A 286 -2.59 26.56 -12.04
C LYS A 286 -3.96 25.84 -12.12
N PRO A 287 -4.00 24.54 -12.45
CA PRO A 287 -5.22 23.75 -12.38
C PRO A 287 -5.91 23.87 -11.03
N ARG A 288 -7.25 23.78 -11.01
CA ARG A 288 -7.99 23.69 -9.75
C ARG A 288 -7.59 22.41 -9.01
N GLU A 289 -7.16 22.55 -7.76
CA GLU A 289 -6.96 21.42 -6.86
C GLU A 289 -8.32 20.97 -6.33
N TRP A 290 -8.56 19.66 -6.38
CA TRP A 290 -9.75 19.07 -5.79
C TRP A 290 -9.43 18.64 -4.37
N THR A 291 -10.38 18.88 -3.47
CA THR A 291 -10.33 18.38 -2.10
C THR A 291 -10.56 16.86 -2.09
N GLY A 292 -10.11 16.20 -1.02
CA GLY A 292 -10.41 14.78 -0.82
C GLY A 292 -11.91 14.51 -0.80
N GLU A 293 -12.70 15.43 -0.24
CA GLU A 293 -14.16 15.35 -0.13
C GLU A 293 -14.84 15.41 -1.50
N GLU A 294 -14.42 16.35 -2.35
CA GLU A 294 -14.94 16.47 -3.71
C GLU A 294 -14.63 15.22 -4.54
N VAL A 295 -13.43 14.66 -4.38
CA VAL A 295 -13.05 13.41 -5.04
C VAL A 295 -13.89 12.24 -4.52
N LEU A 296 -14.07 12.13 -3.19
CA LEU A 296 -14.86 11.06 -2.58
C LEU A 296 -16.32 11.13 -3.03
N LEU A 297 -16.94 12.32 -2.99
CA LEU A 297 -18.30 12.55 -3.46
C LEU A 297 -18.45 12.16 -4.94
N HIS A 298 -17.49 12.54 -5.78
CA HIS A 298 -17.48 12.15 -7.17
C HIS A 298 -17.36 10.63 -7.34
N LEU A 299 -16.46 9.97 -6.60
CA LEU A 299 -16.28 8.53 -6.65
C LEU A 299 -17.52 7.77 -6.18
N ASN A 300 -18.20 8.25 -5.14
CA ASN A 300 -19.46 7.67 -4.65
C ASN A 300 -20.53 7.70 -5.74
N ASN A 301 -20.62 8.81 -6.49
CA ASN A 301 -21.55 8.91 -7.62
C ASN A 301 -21.20 7.96 -8.77
N LEU A 302 -19.93 7.57 -8.92
CA LEU A 302 -19.48 6.65 -9.97
C LEU A 302 -19.42 5.18 -9.52
N GLU A 303 -19.64 4.88 -8.23
CA GLU A 303 -19.40 3.56 -7.66
C GLU A 303 -20.19 2.45 -8.35
N HIS A 304 -21.46 2.73 -8.65
CA HIS A 304 -22.36 1.82 -9.39
C HIS A 304 -21.89 1.52 -10.83
N LYS A 305 -21.02 2.37 -11.40
CA LYS A 305 -20.44 2.19 -12.74
C LYS A 305 -19.16 1.35 -12.72
N PHE A 306 -18.54 1.09 -11.58
CA PHE A 306 -17.29 0.31 -11.54
C PHE A 306 -17.52 -1.20 -11.69
N ASP A 307 -16.58 -1.87 -12.36
CA ASP A 307 -16.63 -3.33 -12.50
C ASP A 307 -16.50 -3.99 -11.11
N LYS A 308 -17.30 -5.03 -10.86
CA LYS A 308 -17.07 -5.93 -9.72
C LYS A 308 -15.65 -6.51 -9.77
N LEU A 309 -14.98 -6.60 -8.61
CA LEU A 309 -13.61 -7.12 -8.49
C LEU A 309 -13.51 -8.60 -8.90
N GLY A 310 -12.36 -8.96 -9.47
CA GLY A 310 -11.96 -10.31 -9.85
C GLY A 310 -11.82 -10.55 -11.36
N LYS A 311 -11.06 -11.60 -11.71
CA LYS A 311 -10.50 -11.94 -13.02
C LYS A 311 -11.14 -13.15 -13.69
N ASN A 312 -12.39 -13.46 -13.35
CA ASN A 312 -13.07 -14.60 -13.96
C ASN A 312 -13.14 -14.40 -15.49
N PRO A 313 -12.70 -15.36 -16.32
CA PRO A 313 -12.71 -15.25 -17.79
C PRO A 313 -14.09 -14.95 -18.39
N SER A 314 -15.18 -15.29 -17.70
CA SER A 314 -16.53 -14.96 -18.13
C SER A 314 -16.85 -13.46 -18.06
N LYS A 315 -16.05 -12.66 -17.33
CA LYS A 315 -16.23 -11.21 -17.26
C LYS A 315 -15.82 -10.56 -18.57
N ARG A 316 -16.77 -9.84 -19.17
CA ARG A 316 -16.52 -8.96 -20.31
C ARG A 316 -15.87 -7.66 -19.84
N LYS A 317 -14.88 -7.16 -20.60
CA LYS A 317 -14.32 -5.83 -20.37
C LYS A 317 -15.41 -4.78 -20.65
N ARG A 318 -15.68 -3.93 -19.67
CA ARG A 318 -16.62 -2.81 -19.81
C ARG A 318 -16.01 -1.70 -20.67
N LYS A 319 -16.85 -1.03 -21.47
CA LYS A 319 -16.49 0.24 -22.11
C LYS A 319 -16.77 1.37 -21.12
N ARG A 320 -15.78 2.25 -20.92
CA ARG A 320 -15.92 3.43 -20.05
C ARG A 320 -16.90 4.43 -20.64
N ASP A 321 -17.68 5.04 -19.77
CA ASP A 321 -18.52 6.18 -20.08
C ASP A 321 -17.69 7.48 -19.99
N ILE A 322 -18.11 8.52 -20.72
CA ILE A 322 -17.46 9.84 -20.71
C ILE A 322 -17.52 10.47 -19.31
N GLU A 323 -18.65 10.28 -18.60
CA GLU A 323 -18.88 10.82 -17.25
C GLU A 323 -17.90 10.28 -16.19
N GLU A 324 -17.34 9.09 -16.40
CA GLU A 324 -16.37 8.48 -15.48
C GLU A 324 -14.97 9.06 -15.61
N GLY A 325 -14.69 9.72 -16.73
CA GLY A 325 -13.36 10.17 -17.11
C GLY A 325 -12.30 9.06 -17.03
N ASN A 326 -11.30 9.26 -16.17
CA ASN A 326 -10.19 8.32 -15.98
C ASN A 326 -10.25 7.48 -14.70
N TRP A 327 -11.37 7.56 -13.97
CA TRP A 327 -11.61 6.65 -12.86
C TRP A 327 -11.84 5.24 -13.38
N VAL A 328 -11.16 4.28 -12.76
CA VAL A 328 -11.26 2.84 -13.11
C VAL A 328 -11.83 2.00 -11.98
N LYS A 329 -11.81 2.53 -10.75
CA LYS A 329 -12.40 1.99 -9.53
C LYS A 329 -12.36 3.06 -8.43
N LYS A 330 -13.17 2.87 -7.39
CA LYS A 330 -12.98 3.46 -6.07
C LYS A 330 -11.96 2.60 -5.32
N CYS A 331 -10.83 3.19 -4.93
CA CYS A 331 -9.79 2.49 -4.19
C CYS A 331 -10.25 2.20 -2.75
N ILE A 332 -9.98 1.00 -2.22
CA ILE A 332 -10.30 0.66 -0.82
C ILE A 332 -9.67 1.62 0.21
N LEU A 333 -8.58 2.31 -0.15
CA LEU A 333 -7.98 3.34 0.71
C LEU A 333 -8.95 4.51 1.01
N PHE A 334 -9.96 4.75 0.17
CA PHE A 334 -11.01 5.73 0.46
C PHE A 334 -11.93 5.31 1.61
N GLU A 335 -11.95 4.04 2.01
CA GLU A 335 -12.65 3.66 3.23
C GLU A 335 -11.98 4.20 4.50
N LEU A 336 -10.70 4.62 4.41
CA LEU A 336 -10.05 5.37 5.50
C LEU A 336 -10.50 6.83 5.56
N LEU A 337 -10.97 7.36 4.42
CA LEU A 337 -11.56 8.70 4.30
C LEU A 337 -13.01 8.73 4.77
N GLU A 338 -13.81 7.70 4.50
CA GLU A 338 -15.22 7.67 4.92
C GLU A 338 -15.43 7.68 6.45
N LEU A 339 -14.38 7.33 7.20
CA LEU A 339 -14.36 7.47 8.65
C LEU A 339 -14.34 8.92 9.13
N SER A 340 -14.11 9.92 8.24
CA SER A 340 -14.13 11.34 8.60
C SER A 340 -15.50 12.00 8.57
N TYR A 341 -16.56 11.26 8.22
CA TYR A 341 -17.89 11.81 7.99
C TYR A 341 -18.99 11.19 8.86
N ASN A 342 -18.64 10.23 9.71
CA ASN A 342 -19.52 9.59 10.71
C ASN A 342 -18.88 9.68 12.08
#